data_AF-A0A2N9JJ34-F1
#
_entry.id   AF-A0A2N9JJ34-F1
#
_cell.length_a   1.000
_cell.length_b   1.000
_cell.length_c   1.000
_cell.angle_alpha   90.00
_cell.angle_beta   90.00
_cell.angle_gamma   90.00
#
_symmetry.space_group_name_H-M   'P 1'
#
loop_
_entity.id
_entity.type
_entity.pdbx_description
1 polymer ?
#
loop_
_entity_poly.entity_id
_entity_poly.type
_entity_poly.pdbx_seq_one_letter_code
_entity_poly.pdbx_strand_id
1 'polypeptide(L)'
;MRPNWPRVLLVLAVVPVVCGLVWGALALWSGATKTPQPLDDQCKAGANGASVTVTLEQAHNAAIISAVGLRRGLPARAVTIALTTAYQESGIRNLDYGHADSIGLFQQRPSKGWGTIKQIMDPYYSSGKFYDALLGVKNWRTDDINDVAQKVQRSAHPDAYRKHVSKAQALAAALTGVQPGGLTCKAGSPAKADAAGLTALMRKALAGEVKVTRTEKGLIVQGSTQQRAWAAAAFAVAYSDAYGVARVTLGGADWALDTSSLAPWTGNGTGSIVTVSFGT
;
A
#
# COMPACT_ATOMS: atom_id res chain seq x y z
N MET A 1 -6.72 -43.38 -66.03
CA MET A 1 -5.65 -42.55 -65.43
C MET A 1 -5.34 -43.12 -64.05
N ARG A 2 -4.14 -43.66 -63.81
CA ARG A 2 -3.78 -44.26 -62.52
C ARG A 2 -3.44 -43.14 -61.52
N PRO A 3 -4.07 -43.06 -60.34
CA PRO A 3 -3.82 -41.99 -59.39
C PRO A 3 -2.36 -42.05 -58.90
N ASN A 4 -1.68 -40.91 -58.88
CA ASN A 4 -0.25 -40.80 -58.60
C ASN A 4 0.01 -40.86 -57.07
N TRP A 5 -0.39 -41.98 -56.47
CA TRP A 5 -0.33 -42.30 -55.04
C TRP A 5 0.98 -41.94 -54.32
N PRO A 6 2.18 -42.16 -54.88
CA PRO A 6 3.42 -41.77 -54.19
C PRO A 6 3.55 -40.25 -53.98
N ARG A 7 3.04 -39.43 -54.91
CA ARG A 7 3.00 -37.96 -54.74
C ARG A 7 1.95 -37.54 -53.71
N VAL A 8 0.81 -38.23 -53.67
CA VAL A 8 -0.25 -37.97 -52.69
C VAL A 8 0.22 -38.32 -51.27
N LEU A 9 0.90 -39.46 -51.09
CA LEU A 9 1.46 -39.88 -49.80
C LEU A 9 2.57 -38.94 -49.31
N LEU A 10 3.42 -38.45 -50.21
CA LEU A 10 4.49 -37.51 -49.86
C LEU A 10 3.94 -36.14 -49.44
N VAL A 11 2.89 -35.65 -50.11
CA VAL A 11 2.17 -34.43 -49.69
C VAL A 11 1.48 -34.62 -48.34
N LEU A 12 0.83 -35.78 -48.12
CA LEU A 12 0.18 -36.10 -46.83
C LEU A 12 1.16 -36.20 -45.66
N ALA A 13 2.43 -36.56 -45.90
CA ALA A 13 3.46 -36.60 -44.86
C ALA A 13 4.14 -35.24 -44.62
N VAL A 14 4.40 -34.47 -45.68
CA VAL A 14 5.14 -33.20 -45.59
C VAL A 14 4.30 -32.06 -45.04
N VAL A 15 3.03 -31.96 -45.45
CA VAL A 15 2.13 -30.89 -44.99
C VAL A 15 1.98 -30.82 -43.46
N PRO A 16 1.68 -31.91 -42.72
CA PRO A 16 1.54 -31.83 -41.28
C PRO A 16 2.87 -31.49 -40.56
N VAL A 17 4.02 -31.94 -41.08
CA VAL A 17 5.33 -31.59 -40.52
C VAL A 17 5.60 -30.10 -40.69
N VAL A 18 5.37 -29.56 -41.89
CA VAL A 18 5.54 -28.12 -42.15
C VAL A 18 4.55 -27.30 -41.32
N CYS A 19 3.29 -27.70 -41.22
CA CYS A 19 2.31 -27.05 -40.36
C CYS A 19 2.74 -27.07 -38.89
N GLY A 20 3.28 -28.19 -38.39
CA GLY A 20 3.79 -28.31 -37.02
C GLY A 20 4.99 -27.41 -36.76
N LEU A 21 5.94 -27.31 -37.71
CA LEU A 21 7.09 -26.42 -37.61
C LEU A 21 6.68 -24.93 -37.64
N VAL A 22 5.74 -24.56 -38.51
CA VAL A 22 5.20 -23.19 -38.58
C VAL A 22 4.45 -22.84 -37.29
N TRP A 23 3.62 -23.75 -36.77
CA TRP A 23 2.94 -23.56 -35.49
C TRP A 23 3.93 -23.44 -34.33
N GLY A 24 4.96 -24.28 -34.29
CA GLY A 24 6.01 -24.23 -33.28
C GLY A 24 6.78 -22.89 -33.32
N ALA A 25 7.14 -22.43 -34.52
CA ALA A 25 7.80 -21.14 -34.71
C ALA A 25 6.90 -19.97 -34.29
N LEU A 26 5.60 -19.99 -34.64
CA LEU A 26 4.62 -18.98 -34.21
C LEU A 26 4.38 -19.00 -32.69
N ALA A 27 4.35 -20.18 -32.06
CA ALA A 27 4.20 -20.33 -30.62
C ALA A 27 5.42 -19.80 -29.86
N LEU A 28 6.63 -20.09 -30.34
CA LEU A 28 7.87 -19.56 -29.78
C LEU A 28 7.99 -18.05 -29.98
N TRP A 29 7.66 -17.55 -31.17
CA TRP A 29 7.71 -16.12 -31.47
C TRP A 29 6.66 -15.34 -30.67
N SER A 30 5.43 -15.85 -30.57
CA SER A 30 4.40 -15.26 -29.69
C SER A 30 4.82 -15.33 -28.22
N GLY A 31 5.41 -16.42 -27.75
CA GLY A 31 5.95 -16.52 -26.39
C GLY A 31 7.05 -15.49 -26.11
N ALA A 32 7.96 -15.28 -27.07
CA ALA A 32 9.06 -14.31 -26.96
C ALA A 32 8.62 -12.84 -27.13
N THR A 33 7.46 -12.58 -27.73
CA THR A 33 6.93 -11.23 -28.00
C THR A 33 5.74 -10.84 -27.13
N LYS A 34 5.28 -11.72 -26.23
CA LYS A 34 4.31 -11.35 -25.19
C LYS A 34 4.91 -10.27 -24.32
N THR A 35 4.47 -9.04 -24.52
CA THR A 35 4.62 -7.99 -23.52
C THR A 35 3.92 -8.46 -22.25
N PRO A 36 4.61 -8.56 -21.10
CA PRO A 36 3.94 -8.78 -19.83
C PRO A 36 2.84 -7.74 -19.69
N GLN A 37 1.62 -8.17 -19.36
CA GLN A 37 0.57 -7.19 -19.06
C GLN A 37 1.07 -6.32 -17.90
N PRO A 38 0.89 -4.99 -17.98
CA PRO A 38 1.20 -4.11 -16.86
C PRO A 38 0.50 -4.63 -15.61
N LEU A 39 1.23 -4.69 -14.49
CA LEU A 39 0.63 -5.07 -13.21
C LEU A 39 -0.54 -4.13 -12.90
N ASP A 40 -1.56 -4.61 -12.18
CA ASP A 40 -2.61 -3.73 -11.65
C ASP A 40 -2.01 -2.69 -10.69
N ASP A 41 -2.71 -1.57 -10.54
CA ASP A 41 -2.32 -0.49 -9.64
C ASP A 41 -2.37 -0.95 -8.18
N GLN A 42 -1.21 -0.93 -7.53
CA GLN A 42 -1.02 -1.55 -6.22
C GLN A 42 0.21 -1.01 -5.51
N CYS A 43 0.22 -1.15 -4.19
CA CYS A 43 1.41 -1.01 -3.37
C CYS A 43 1.77 -2.36 -2.74
N LYS A 44 3.07 -2.56 -2.53
CA LYS A 44 3.61 -3.70 -1.80
C LYS A 44 4.39 -3.18 -0.58
N ALA A 45 3.99 -3.64 0.59
CA ALA A 45 4.72 -3.43 1.83
C ALA A 45 5.47 -4.72 2.20
N GLY A 46 6.73 -4.61 2.59
CA GLY A 46 7.55 -5.74 3.04
C GLY A 46 8.33 -5.39 4.29
N ALA A 47 8.40 -6.34 5.24
CA ALA A 47 9.23 -6.25 6.43
C ALA A 47 9.56 -7.67 6.94
N ASN A 48 10.82 -7.89 7.37
CA ASN A 48 11.26 -9.14 8.00
C ASN A 48 10.88 -10.43 7.23
N GLY A 49 11.01 -10.41 5.89
CA GLY A 49 10.69 -11.56 5.03
C GLY A 49 9.19 -11.79 4.76
N ALA A 50 8.30 -11.05 5.42
CA ALA A 50 6.87 -11.01 5.10
C ALA A 50 6.59 -9.86 4.12
N SER A 51 5.61 -10.06 3.23
CA SER A 51 5.10 -8.97 2.39
C SER A 51 3.60 -9.06 2.19
N VAL A 52 2.99 -7.91 1.89
CA VAL A 52 1.58 -7.79 1.56
C VAL A 52 1.40 -6.82 0.41
N THR A 53 0.51 -7.19 -0.51
CA THR A 53 0.05 -6.32 -1.59
C THR A 53 -1.30 -5.71 -1.20
N VAL A 54 -1.46 -4.41 -1.45
CA VAL A 54 -2.66 -3.63 -1.19
C VAL A 54 -2.99 -2.76 -2.40
N THR A 55 -4.26 -2.40 -2.56
CA THR A 55 -4.65 -1.40 -3.56
C THR A 55 -4.10 -0.02 -3.17
N LEU A 56 -4.09 0.93 -4.12
CA LEU A 56 -3.71 2.32 -3.84
C LEU A 56 -4.60 2.95 -2.75
N GLU A 57 -5.92 2.74 -2.81
CA GLU A 57 -6.87 3.21 -1.78
C GLU A 57 -6.51 2.66 -0.39
N GLN A 58 -6.23 1.36 -0.29
CA GLN A 58 -5.81 0.73 0.96
C GLN A 58 -4.48 1.30 1.46
N ALA A 59 -3.53 1.59 0.57
CA ALA A 59 -2.27 2.23 0.94
C ALA A 59 -2.47 3.64 1.49
N HIS A 60 -3.34 4.45 0.86
CA HIS A 60 -3.71 5.80 1.35
C HIS A 60 -4.31 5.74 2.76
N ASN A 61 -5.32 4.89 2.94
CA ASN A 61 -5.99 4.73 4.23
C ASN A 61 -5.04 4.19 5.31
N ALA A 62 -4.20 3.21 4.97
CA ALA A 62 -3.19 2.68 5.89
C ALA A 62 -2.15 3.74 6.27
N ALA A 63 -1.75 4.60 5.33
CA ALA A 63 -0.84 5.72 5.59
C ALA A 63 -1.45 6.74 6.57
N ILE A 64 -2.75 7.05 6.44
CA ILE A 64 -3.47 7.90 7.41
C ILE A 64 -3.51 7.24 8.80
N ILE A 65 -3.94 5.98 8.90
CA ILE A 65 -4.00 5.24 10.18
C ILE A 65 -2.64 5.26 10.88
N SER A 66 -1.57 5.03 10.11
CA SER A 66 -0.19 5.04 10.60
C SER A 66 0.22 6.44 11.07
N ALA A 67 -0.02 7.47 10.25
CA ALA A 67 0.34 8.85 10.54
C ALA A 67 -0.36 9.39 11.79
N VAL A 68 -1.63 9.06 12.02
CA VAL A 68 -2.35 9.38 13.26
C VAL A 68 -1.70 8.70 14.47
N GLY A 69 -1.28 7.44 14.34
CA GLY A 69 -0.54 6.74 15.40
C GLY A 69 0.78 7.44 15.73
N LEU A 70 1.54 7.85 14.71
CA LEU A 70 2.81 8.57 14.89
C LEU A 70 2.63 9.90 15.61
N ARG A 71 1.66 10.73 15.17
CA ARG A 71 1.30 12.02 15.78
C ARG A 71 0.91 11.94 17.25
N ARG A 72 0.48 10.75 17.69
CA ARG A 72 0.11 10.46 19.08
C ARG A 72 1.26 9.88 19.89
N GLY A 73 2.47 9.78 19.33
CA GLY A 73 3.61 9.13 19.95
C GLY A 73 3.43 7.63 20.16
N LEU A 74 2.52 6.98 19.43
CA LEU A 74 2.24 5.56 19.61
C LEU A 74 3.29 4.70 18.87
N PRO A 75 3.67 3.55 19.45
CA PRO A 75 4.62 2.63 18.83
C PRO A 75 4.00 1.93 17.61
N ALA A 76 4.85 1.40 16.71
CA ALA A 76 4.41 0.66 15.52
C ALA A 76 3.44 -0.48 15.85
N ARG A 77 3.54 -1.09 17.02
CA ARG A 77 2.58 -2.09 17.51
C ARG A 77 1.14 -1.57 17.58
N ALA A 78 0.92 -0.33 18.02
CA ALA A 78 -0.42 0.26 18.05
C ALA A 78 -0.98 0.39 16.62
N VAL A 79 -0.13 0.81 15.68
CA VAL A 79 -0.46 0.88 14.26
C VAL A 79 -0.76 -0.50 13.69
N THR A 80 -0.02 -1.54 14.08
CA THR A 80 -0.33 -2.92 13.71
C THR A 80 -1.72 -3.31 14.19
N ILE A 81 -2.08 -3.07 15.45
CA ILE A 81 -3.40 -3.40 16.00
C ILE A 81 -4.51 -2.65 15.24
N ALA A 82 -4.30 -1.37 14.93
CA ALA A 82 -5.25 -0.57 14.14
C ALA A 82 -5.40 -1.11 12.72
N LEU A 83 -4.30 -1.41 12.01
CA LEU A 83 -4.34 -1.94 10.65
C LEU A 83 -4.92 -3.36 10.62
N THR A 84 -4.64 -4.21 11.61
CA THR A 84 -5.27 -5.52 11.77
C THR A 84 -6.78 -5.36 11.90
N THR A 85 -7.22 -4.39 12.71
CA THR A 85 -8.65 -4.10 12.88
C THR A 85 -9.27 -3.61 11.58
N ALA A 86 -8.74 -2.54 10.98
CA ALA A 86 -9.27 -1.98 9.73
C ALA A 86 -9.32 -3.01 8.58
N TYR A 87 -8.34 -3.94 8.53
CA TYR A 87 -8.37 -5.04 7.59
C TYR A 87 -9.59 -5.94 7.76
N GLN A 88 -9.86 -6.36 9.01
CA GLN A 88 -10.95 -7.27 9.30
C GLN A 88 -12.31 -6.59 9.14
N GLU A 89 -12.41 -5.30 9.47
CA GLU A 89 -13.67 -4.56 9.43
C GLU A 89 -14.07 -4.13 8.01
N SER A 90 -13.14 -3.59 7.22
CA SER A 90 -13.47 -3.02 5.90
C SER A 90 -12.54 -3.43 4.77
N GLY A 91 -11.49 -4.20 5.09
CA GLY A 91 -10.35 -4.39 4.20
C GLY A 91 -9.57 -3.10 4.00
N ILE A 92 -9.47 -2.22 5.01
CA ILE A 92 -8.80 -0.90 4.95
C ILE A 92 -9.43 0.05 3.92
N ARG A 93 -10.75 -0.04 3.74
CA ARG A 93 -11.54 0.87 2.90
C ARG A 93 -12.45 1.74 3.76
N ASN A 94 -12.71 2.97 3.32
CA ASN A 94 -13.55 3.89 4.06
C ASN A 94 -15.00 3.79 3.57
N LEU A 95 -15.70 2.74 4.01
CA LEU A 95 -17.02 2.36 3.49
C LEU A 95 -18.14 3.21 4.09
N ASP A 96 -19.09 3.67 3.29
CA ASP A 96 -20.30 4.37 3.74
C ASP A 96 -21.48 3.42 4.05
N TYR A 97 -21.21 2.11 4.05
CA TYR A 97 -22.16 1.05 4.38
C TYR A 97 -21.52 -0.02 5.28
N GLY A 98 -22.38 -0.86 5.86
CA GLY A 98 -21.99 -1.92 6.79
C GLY A 98 -23.19 -2.61 7.42
N HIS A 99 -22.94 -3.48 8.39
CA HIS A 99 -24.01 -4.09 9.17
C HIS A 99 -24.64 -3.07 10.14
N ALA A 100 -25.98 -2.97 10.14
CA ALA A 100 -26.72 -1.92 10.86
C ALA A 100 -26.27 -0.50 10.43
N ASP A 101 -25.75 0.31 11.35
CA ASP A 101 -25.25 1.67 11.08
C ASP A 101 -23.70 1.75 11.12
N SER A 102 -23.01 0.63 10.94
CA SER A 102 -21.54 0.59 10.85
C SER A 102 -21.04 1.24 9.56
N ILE A 103 -20.05 2.12 9.68
CA ILE A 103 -19.41 2.84 8.55
C ILE A 103 -17.93 3.13 8.85
N GLY A 104 -17.20 3.60 7.84
CA GLY A 104 -15.81 4.02 7.89
C GLY A 104 -14.80 2.88 7.97
N LEU A 105 -13.53 3.26 8.15
CA LEU A 105 -12.37 2.36 8.19
C LEU A 105 -12.48 1.20 9.19
N PHE A 106 -13.14 1.43 10.32
CA PHE A 106 -13.23 0.49 11.43
C PHE A 106 -14.66 -0.01 11.64
N GLN A 107 -15.57 0.19 10.67
CA GLN A 107 -16.99 -0.18 10.78
C GLN A 107 -17.63 0.29 12.11
N GLN A 108 -17.27 1.50 12.51
CA GLN A 108 -17.73 2.12 13.75
C GLN A 108 -19.19 2.57 13.62
N ARG A 109 -19.92 2.55 14.73
CA ARG A 109 -21.36 2.83 14.74
C ARG A 109 -21.67 4.17 15.43
N PRO A 110 -22.34 5.12 14.75
CA PRO A 110 -22.85 6.32 15.39
C PRO A 110 -23.72 6.02 16.61
N SER A 111 -24.63 5.03 16.51
CA SER A 111 -25.52 4.60 17.60
C SER A 111 -24.81 4.03 18.83
N LYS A 112 -23.51 3.73 18.73
CA LYS A 112 -22.67 3.23 19.84
C LYS A 112 -21.70 4.28 20.37
N GLY A 113 -21.86 5.55 19.99
CA GLY A 113 -21.08 6.66 20.54
C GLY A 113 -19.68 6.83 19.95
N TRP A 114 -19.38 6.20 18.81
CA TRP A 114 -18.11 6.37 18.11
C TRP A 114 -17.97 7.76 17.48
N GLY A 115 -19.08 8.40 17.11
CA GLY A 115 -19.13 9.75 16.54
C GLY A 115 -20.33 9.93 15.61
N THR A 116 -20.47 11.12 15.04
CA THR A 116 -21.44 11.36 13.96
C THR A 116 -20.99 10.67 12.66
N ILE A 117 -21.92 10.51 11.70
CA ILE A 117 -21.59 9.95 10.38
C ILE A 117 -20.41 10.68 9.73
N LYS A 118 -20.47 12.01 9.69
CA LYS A 118 -19.40 12.86 9.13
C LYS A 118 -18.05 12.64 9.81
N GLN A 119 -18.06 12.45 11.14
CA GLN A 119 -16.83 12.18 11.89
C GLN A 119 -16.28 10.78 11.59
N ILE A 120 -17.13 9.74 11.59
CA ILE A 120 -16.65 8.37 11.34
C ILE A 120 -16.13 8.21 9.90
N MET A 121 -16.76 8.88 8.93
CA MET A 121 -16.30 8.93 7.55
C MET A 121 -15.01 9.74 7.34
N ASP A 122 -14.53 10.50 8.34
CA ASP A 122 -13.20 11.10 8.28
C ASP A 122 -12.15 10.08 8.79
N PRO A 123 -11.25 9.59 7.92
CA PRO A 123 -10.19 8.65 8.31
C PRO A 123 -9.31 9.11 9.47
N TYR A 124 -9.09 10.42 9.61
CA TYR A 124 -8.29 10.97 10.70
C TYR A 124 -9.02 10.86 12.04
N TYR A 125 -10.32 11.20 12.05
CA TYR A 125 -11.14 11.11 13.25
C TYR A 125 -11.34 9.65 13.66
N SER A 126 -11.75 8.77 12.74
CA SER A 126 -12.04 7.37 13.07
C SER A 126 -10.80 6.62 13.57
N SER A 127 -9.62 6.90 12.99
CA SER A 127 -8.33 6.40 13.49
C SER A 127 -8.02 6.96 14.89
N GLY A 128 -8.21 8.26 15.10
CA GLY A 128 -8.03 8.88 16.42
C GLY A 128 -8.93 8.23 17.48
N LYS A 129 -10.21 8.06 17.18
CA LYS A 129 -11.18 7.45 18.07
C LYS A 129 -10.87 5.98 18.36
N PHE A 130 -10.40 5.23 17.36
CA PHE A 130 -9.92 3.86 17.55
C PHE A 130 -8.76 3.80 18.54
N TYR A 131 -7.75 4.66 18.38
CA TYR A 131 -6.61 4.70 19.30
C TYR A 131 -7.02 5.13 20.72
N ASP A 132 -8.04 5.98 20.89
CA ASP A 132 -8.59 6.29 22.22
C ASP A 132 -9.14 5.04 22.91
N ALA A 133 -9.92 4.24 22.18
CA ALA A 133 -10.45 2.98 22.68
C ALA A 133 -9.33 1.96 22.96
N LEU A 134 -8.32 1.85 22.08
CA LEU A 134 -7.15 0.99 22.26
C LEU A 134 -6.41 1.30 23.56
N LEU A 135 -6.20 2.59 23.87
CA LEU A 135 -5.49 2.99 25.08
C LEU A 135 -6.25 2.66 26.37
N GLY A 136 -7.56 2.44 26.29
CA GLY A 136 -8.37 1.93 27.40
C GLY A 136 -8.26 0.41 27.62
N VAL A 137 -7.64 -0.34 26.70
CA VAL A 137 -7.49 -1.80 26.83
C VAL A 137 -6.28 -2.12 27.70
N LYS A 138 -6.50 -2.79 28.83
CA LYS A 138 -5.41 -3.27 29.69
C LYS A 138 -4.46 -4.20 28.90
N ASN A 139 -3.16 -4.05 29.13
CA ASN A 139 -2.10 -4.88 28.52
C ASN A 139 -2.05 -4.87 26.98
N TRP A 140 -2.65 -3.87 26.30
CA TRP A 140 -2.62 -3.80 24.82
C TRP A 140 -1.21 -3.85 24.22
N ARG A 141 -0.20 -3.42 25.00
CA ARG A 141 1.22 -3.43 24.63
C ARG A 141 1.86 -4.83 24.59
N THR A 142 1.27 -5.82 25.25
CA THR A 142 1.89 -7.14 25.47
C THR A 142 1.02 -8.32 25.07
N ASP A 143 -0.30 -8.21 25.18
CA ASP A 143 -1.25 -9.29 24.86
C ASP A 143 -1.20 -9.69 23.36
N ASP A 144 -1.84 -10.79 22.96
CA ASP A 144 -1.96 -11.15 21.54
C ASP A 144 -2.70 -10.04 20.76
N ILE A 145 -2.21 -9.69 19.56
CA ILE A 145 -2.77 -8.61 18.74
C ILE A 145 -4.23 -8.88 18.34
N ASN A 146 -4.58 -10.12 18.03
CA ASN A 146 -5.96 -10.53 17.74
C ASN A 146 -6.86 -10.22 18.94
N ASP A 147 -6.42 -10.62 20.13
CA ASP A 147 -7.23 -10.48 21.35
C ASP A 147 -7.39 -9.00 21.73
N VAL A 148 -6.36 -8.19 21.52
CA VAL A 148 -6.44 -6.74 21.74
C VAL A 148 -7.40 -6.10 20.74
N ALA A 149 -7.30 -6.41 19.45
CA ALA A 149 -8.23 -5.91 18.43
C ALA A 149 -9.68 -6.29 18.75
N GLN A 150 -9.90 -7.54 19.14
CA GLN A 150 -11.18 -8.06 19.59
C GLN A 150 -11.69 -7.36 20.86
N LYS A 151 -10.82 -7.02 21.83
CA LYS A 151 -11.21 -6.24 23.03
C LYS A 151 -11.66 -4.82 22.69
N VAL A 152 -11.06 -4.19 21.67
CA VAL A 152 -11.47 -2.87 21.20
C VAL A 152 -12.84 -2.93 20.51
N GLN A 153 -13.03 -3.85 19.56
CA GLN A 153 -14.23 -3.88 18.72
C GLN A 153 -15.39 -4.69 19.29
N ARG A 154 -15.10 -5.68 20.13
CA ARG A 154 -16.08 -6.61 20.72
C ARG A 154 -16.95 -7.28 19.65
N SER A 155 -16.30 -7.85 18.63
CA SER A 155 -17.01 -8.56 17.55
C SER A 155 -17.58 -9.90 18.00
N ALA A 156 -18.46 -10.51 17.21
CA ALA A 156 -18.96 -11.86 17.49
C ALA A 156 -17.97 -13.00 17.14
N HIS A 157 -16.84 -12.68 16.50
CA HIS A 157 -15.90 -13.66 15.97
C HIS A 157 -14.50 -13.46 16.58
N PRO A 158 -14.16 -14.13 17.68
CA PRO A 158 -12.99 -13.80 18.49
C PRO A 158 -11.65 -13.94 17.75
N ASP A 159 -11.53 -14.85 16.78
CA ASP A 159 -10.28 -15.11 16.04
C ASP A 159 -10.21 -14.50 14.63
N ALA A 160 -11.22 -13.71 14.23
CA ALA A 160 -11.30 -13.23 12.84
C ALA A 160 -10.13 -12.30 12.46
N TYR A 161 -9.52 -11.61 13.43
CA TYR A 161 -8.42 -10.67 13.22
C TYR A 161 -7.08 -11.36 12.96
N ARG A 162 -6.87 -12.56 13.51
CA ARG A 162 -5.59 -13.29 13.50
C ARG A 162 -4.99 -13.42 12.10
N LYS A 163 -5.83 -13.71 11.09
CA LYS A 163 -5.43 -13.85 9.67
C LYS A 163 -4.83 -12.57 9.04
N HIS A 164 -5.04 -11.42 9.67
CA HIS A 164 -4.56 -10.11 9.19
C HIS A 164 -3.32 -9.60 9.93
N VAL A 165 -2.89 -10.24 11.02
CA VAL A 165 -1.81 -9.75 11.87
C VAL A 165 -0.50 -9.60 11.10
N SER A 166 -0.06 -10.63 10.38
CA SER A 166 1.21 -10.59 9.63
C SER A 166 1.20 -9.52 8.52
N LYS A 167 0.08 -9.39 7.81
CA LYS A 167 -0.13 -8.36 6.77
C LYS A 167 -0.04 -6.95 7.38
N ALA A 168 -0.73 -6.74 8.50
CA ALA A 168 -0.73 -5.47 9.22
C ALA A 168 0.64 -5.14 9.83
N GLN A 169 1.43 -6.13 10.25
CA GLN A 169 2.81 -5.94 10.71
C GLN A 169 3.70 -5.40 9.59
N ALA A 170 3.61 -5.99 8.38
CA ALA A 170 4.38 -5.52 7.23
C ALA A 170 4.03 -4.07 6.85
N LEU A 171 2.74 -3.74 6.77
CA LEU A 171 2.28 -2.37 6.50
C LEU A 171 2.71 -1.40 7.60
N ALA A 172 2.48 -1.74 8.88
CA ALA A 172 2.85 -0.89 10.00
C ALA A 172 4.36 -0.63 10.02
N ALA A 173 5.19 -1.65 9.82
CA ALA A 173 6.63 -1.50 9.80
C ALA A 173 7.10 -0.53 8.70
N ALA A 174 6.57 -0.68 7.48
CA ALA A 174 6.88 0.21 6.37
C ALA A 174 6.39 1.65 6.61
N LEU A 175 5.11 1.83 6.95
CA LEU A 175 4.46 3.14 7.06
C LEU A 175 4.86 3.93 8.32
N THR A 176 5.37 3.25 9.35
CA THR A 176 5.92 3.91 10.55
C THR A 176 7.42 4.14 10.46
N GLY A 177 8.06 3.78 9.34
CA GLY A 177 9.49 3.93 9.10
C GLY A 177 10.38 2.99 9.89
N VAL A 178 9.81 2.00 10.59
CA VAL A 178 10.57 0.94 11.29
C VAL A 178 11.33 0.07 10.29
N GLN A 179 10.73 -0.15 9.12
CA GLN A 179 11.37 -0.80 7.99
C GLN A 179 11.71 0.24 6.91
N PRO A 180 12.98 0.70 6.84
CA PRO A 180 13.49 1.51 5.73
C PRO A 180 13.14 0.91 4.36
N GLY A 181 12.68 1.74 3.42
CA GLY A 181 12.33 1.32 2.06
C GLY A 181 11.23 0.25 2.00
N GLY A 182 10.45 0.09 3.07
CA GLY A 182 9.50 -1.02 3.19
C GLY A 182 8.24 -0.92 2.33
N LEU A 183 7.99 0.21 1.66
CA LEU A 183 6.82 0.41 0.79
C LEU A 183 7.27 0.79 -0.62
N THR A 184 6.70 0.11 -1.61
CA THR A 184 6.78 0.51 -3.03
C THR A 184 5.38 0.49 -3.64
N CYS A 185 5.14 1.33 -4.64
CA CYS A 185 3.86 1.42 -5.35
C CYS A 185 4.09 1.43 -6.87
N LYS A 186 3.09 0.92 -7.58
CA LYS A 186 2.95 1.02 -9.03
C LYS A 186 1.63 1.74 -9.31
N ALA A 187 1.68 2.72 -10.21
CA ALA A 187 0.51 3.44 -10.68
C ALA A 187 0.67 3.63 -12.20
N GLY A 188 -0.25 3.07 -13.00
CA GLY A 188 -0.17 3.11 -14.46
C GLY A 188 -0.42 4.50 -15.02
N SER A 189 -1.31 5.24 -14.37
CA SER A 189 -1.73 6.58 -14.77
C SER A 189 -1.80 7.50 -13.55
N PRO A 190 -0.65 7.90 -12.98
CA PRO A 190 -0.64 8.83 -11.86
C PRO A 190 -1.26 10.17 -12.27
N ALA A 191 -1.90 10.84 -11.32
CA ALA A 191 -2.42 12.19 -11.48
C ALA A 191 -1.29 13.17 -11.81
N LYS A 192 -1.67 14.35 -12.31
CA LYS A 192 -0.73 15.45 -12.56
C LYS A 192 -0.03 15.86 -11.25
N ALA A 193 1.20 16.35 -11.39
CA ALA A 193 1.97 16.86 -10.28
C ALA A 193 1.20 17.89 -9.44
N ASP A 194 0.98 17.58 -8.16
CA ASP A 194 0.36 18.49 -7.20
C ASP A 194 1.19 18.57 -5.91
N ALA A 195 2.30 19.30 -6.02
CA ALA A 195 3.20 19.55 -4.89
C ALA A 195 2.51 20.35 -3.76
N ALA A 196 1.54 21.20 -4.09
CA ALA A 196 0.81 22.00 -3.10
C ALA A 196 -0.13 21.13 -2.26
N GLY A 197 -0.90 20.26 -2.92
CA GLY A 197 -1.78 19.31 -2.27
C GLY A 197 -1.03 18.30 -1.43
N LEU A 198 0.07 17.72 -1.93
CA LEU A 198 0.89 16.80 -1.13
C LEU A 198 1.49 17.51 0.09
N THR A 199 1.93 18.76 -0.07
CA THR A 199 2.42 19.58 1.06
C THR A 199 1.35 19.75 2.13
N ALA A 200 0.12 20.11 1.74
CA ALA A 200 -1.00 20.29 2.66
C ALA A 200 -1.35 18.97 3.36
N LEU A 201 -1.40 17.87 2.61
CA LEU A 201 -1.68 16.54 3.14
C LEU A 201 -0.62 16.11 4.16
N MET A 202 0.67 16.18 3.82
CA MET A 202 1.76 15.77 4.72
C MET A 202 1.81 16.64 5.98
N ARG A 203 1.58 17.96 5.87
CA ARG A 203 1.50 18.85 7.03
C ARG A 203 0.34 18.50 7.96
N LYS A 204 -0.80 18.07 7.41
CA LYS A 204 -1.95 17.58 8.21
C LYS A 204 -1.65 16.21 8.83
N ALA A 205 -1.15 15.27 8.03
CA ALA A 205 -1.00 13.88 8.40
C ALA A 205 0.14 13.63 9.36
N LEU A 206 1.27 14.32 9.17
CA LEU A 206 2.52 14.14 9.93
C LEU A 206 2.86 15.40 10.75
N ALA A 207 1.84 16.15 11.16
CA ALA A 207 2.00 17.36 11.98
C ALA A 207 2.86 17.09 13.22
N GLY A 208 3.91 17.88 13.44
CA GLY A 208 4.85 17.71 14.55
C GLY A 208 5.91 16.62 14.35
N GLU A 209 5.73 15.72 13.40
CA GLU A 209 6.69 14.65 13.08
C GLU A 209 7.69 15.07 12.00
N VAL A 210 7.28 15.97 11.10
CA VAL A 210 8.10 16.45 9.98
C VAL A 210 7.92 17.94 9.70
N LYS A 211 8.95 18.54 9.08
CA LYS A 211 8.88 19.87 8.47
C LYS A 211 8.89 19.74 6.95
N VAL A 212 7.79 20.16 6.30
CA VAL A 212 7.63 20.12 4.83
C VAL A 212 7.87 21.49 4.22
N THR A 213 8.83 21.57 3.30
CA THR A 213 9.20 22.78 2.56
C THR A 213 9.04 22.53 1.07
N ARG A 214 8.31 23.39 0.37
CA ARG A 214 8.19 23.35 -1.09
C ARG A 214 9.36 24.13 -1.71
N THR A 215 9.91 23.59 -2.80
CA THR A 215 11.00 24.16 -3.59
C THR A 215 10.59 24.18 -5.06
N GLU A 216 11.38 24.81 -5.92
CA GLU A 216 11.17 24.78 -7.37
C GLU A 216 11.24 23.36 -7.96
N LYS A 217 12.02 22.47 -7.32
CA LYS A 217 12.29 21.10 -7.81
C LYS A 217 11.41 20.02 -7.17
N GLY A 218 10.46 20.41 -6.31
CA GLY A 218 9.61 19.49 -5.54
C GLY A 218 9.57 19.82 -4.05
N LEU A 219 9.51 18.81 -3.17
CA LEU A 219 9.44 18.98 -1.72
C LEU A 219 10.73 18.51 -1.04
N ILE A 220 11.11 19.23 0.02
CA ILE A 220 12.06 18.78 1.03
C ILE A 220 11.27 18.51 2.32
N VAL A 221 11.35 17.29 2.84
CA VAL A 221 10.69 16.87 4.07
C VAL A 221 11.74 16.46 5.08
N GLN A 222 11.86 17.22 6.16
CA GLN A 222 12.79 16.93 7.25
C GLN A 222 12.06 16.22 8.38
N GLY A 223 12.42 14.96 8.65
CA GLY A 223 11.91 14.20 9.78
C GLY A 223 12.58 14.60 11.10
N SER A 224 11.83 14.55 12.21
CA SER A 224 12.39 14.75 13.56
C SER A 224 13.42 13.69 13.95
N THR A 225 13.30 12.50 13.37
CA THR A 225 14.28 11.40 13.46
C THR A 225 14.43 10.73 12.09
N GLN A 226 15.45 9.89 11.92
CA GLN A 226 15.60 9.06 10.72
C GLN A 226 14.36 8.15 10.50
N GLN A 227 13.80 7.58 11.56
CA GLN A 227 12.57 6.80 11.46
C GLN A 227 11.39 7.64 10.93
N ARG A 228 11.26 8.90 11.38
CA ARG A 228 10.20 9.80 10.87
C ARG A 228 10.43 10.21 9.42
N ALA A 229 11.67 10.36 9.00
CA ALA A 229 11.99 10.59 7.59
C ALA A 229 11.58 9.38 6.73
N TRP A 230 11.84 8.14 7.19
CA TRP A 230 11.38 6.94 6.49
C TRP A 230 9.85 6.81 6.46
N ALA A 231 9.15 7.17 7.54
CA ALA A 231 7.69 7.23 7.55
C ALA A 231 7.16 8.25 6.55
N ALA A 232 7.81 9.42 6.42
CA ALA A 232 7.44 10.45 5.46
C ALA A 232 7.72 10.04 4.01
N ALA A 233 8.82 9.33 3.76
CA ALA A 233 9.12 8.74 2.46
C ALA A 233 8.05 7.70 2.07
N ALA A 234 7.70 6.78 2.97
CA ALA A 234 6.63 5.81 2.75
C ALA A 234 5.26 6.50 2.52
N PHE A 235 4.97 7.57 3.24
CA PHE A 235 3.75 8.36 3.04
C PHE A 235 3.71 9.00 1.64
N ALA A 236 4.81 9.58 1.17
CA ALA A 236 4.89 10.14 -0.18
C ALA A 236 4.75 9.07 -1.28
N VAL A 237 5.34 7.88 -1.07
CA VAL A 237 5.20 6.74 -1.98
C VAL A 237 3.76 6.22 -2.02
N ALA A 238 3.09 6.09 -0.86
CA ALA A 238 1.70 5.62 -0.81
C ALA A 238 0.77 6.49 -1.66
N TYR A 239 1.03 7.80 -1.70
CA TYR A 239 0.24 8.81 -2.39
C TYR A 239 0.80 9.19 -3.77
N SER A 240 1.67 8.36 -4.35
CA SER A 240 2.34 8.70 -5.61
C SER A 240 1.38 8.83 -6.79
N ASP A 241 0.33 8.01 -6.82
CA ASP A 241 -0.73 8.07 -7.80
C ASP A 241 -1.55 9.36 -7.68
N ALA A 242 -1.94 9.74 -6.47
CA ALA A 242 -2.89 10.83 -6.25
C ALA A 242 -2.29 12.22 -6.44
N TYR A 243 -0.97 12.37 -6.27
CA TYR A 243 -0.28 13.67 -6.33
C TYR A 243 0.83 13.74 -7.39
N GLY A 244 0.99 12.71 -8.22
CA GLY A 244 1.98 12.69 -9.29
C GLY A 244 3.43 12.64 -8.79
N VAL A 245 3.69 11.94 -7.67
CA VAL A 245 5.06 11.76 -7.17
C VAL A 245 5.81 10.81 -8.09
N ALA A 246 6.91 11.28 -8.67
CA ALA A 246 7.73 10.48 -9.58
C ALA A 246 8.98 9.89 -8.90
N ARG A 247 9.52 10.55 -7.86
CA ARG A 247 10.74 10.10 -7.18
C ARG A 247 10.75 10.51 -5.72
N VAL A 248 11.25 9.63 -4.87
CA VAL A 248 11.48 9.88 -3.44
C VAL A 248 12.89 9.43 -3.10
N THR A 249 13.68 10.31 -2.48
CA THR A 249 15.05 10.00 -2.04
C THR A 249 15.24 10.31 -0.56
N LEU A 250 16.08 9.53 0.12
CA LEU A 250 16.46 9.74 1.52
C LEU A 250 17.89 9.28 1.72
N GLY A 251 18.82 10.24 1.89
CA GLY A 251 20.23 10.02 2.24
C GLY A 251 20.92 8.79 1.61
N GLY A 252 20.84 8.70 0.28
CA GLY A 252 21.44 7.64 -0.52
C GLY A 252 20.47 6.55 -0.97
N ALA A 253 19.29 6.45 -0.35
CA ALA A 253 18.20 5.65 -0.87
C ALA A 253 17.41 6.39 -1.95
N ASP A 254 16.95 5.64 -2.94
CA ASP A 254 16.23 6.15 -4.10
C ASP A 254 15.11 5.21 -4.52
N TRP A 255 13.93 5.78 -4.70
CA TRP A 255 12.78 5.14 -5.32
C TRP A 255 12.22 6.05 -6.40
N ALA A 256 11.94 5.48 -7.57
CA ALA A 256 11.27 6.14 -8.67
C ALA A 256 10.03 5.33 -9.07
N LEU A 257 8.93 6.03 -9.35
CA LEU A 257 7.70 5.39 -9.80
C LEU A 257 7.93 4.73 -11.17
N ASP A 258 7.56 3.46 -11.26
CA ASP A 258 7.44 2.72 -12.52
C ASP A 258 5.94 2.49 -12.78
N THR A 259 5.48 2.85 -13.98
CA THR A 259 4.06 2.76 -14.38
C THR A 259 3.67 1.38 -14.87
N SER A 260 4.63 0.45 -14.99
CA SER A 260 4.45 -0.91 -15.47
C SER A 260 4.76 -1.96 -14.41
N SER A 261 5.66 -1.67 -13.47
CA SER A 261 6.15 -2.62 -12.48
C SER A 261 6.30 -2.02 -11.07
N LEU A 262 6.45 -2.87 -10.05
CA LEU A 262 6.77 -2.42 -8.68
C LEU A 262 8.27 -2.13 -8.57
N ALA A 263 8.64 -0.86 -8.69
CA ALA A 263 10.04 -0.44 -8.60
C ALA A 263 10.64 -0.71 -7.21
N PRO A 264 11.81 -1.35 -7.10
CA PRO A 264 12.47 -1.52 -5.81
C PRO A 264 13.09 -0.20 -5.32
N TRP A 265 13.27 -0.08 -4.02
CA TRP A 265 14.21 0.91 -3.47
C TRP A 265 15.64 0.48 -3.79
N THR A 266 16.49 1.43 -4.14
CA THR A 266 17.94 1.24 -4.31
C THR A 266 18.71 2.02 -3.25
N GLY A 267 19.89 1.53 -2.87
CA GLY A 267 20.76 2.17 -1.87
C GLY A 267 20.32 1.99 -0.42
N ASN A 268 21.16 2.47 0.51
CA ASN A 268 20.92 2.41 1.96
C ASN A 268 20.75 3.83 2.50
N GLY A 269 19.49 4.23 2.75
CA GLY A 269 19.17 5.61 3.11
C GLY A 269 19.45 5.91 4.59
N THR A 270 20.24 6.95 4.85
CA THR A 270 20.60 7.41 6.20
C THR A 270 20.23 8.88 6.42
N GLY A 271 20.10 9.31 7.68
CA GLY A 271 19.74 10.70 7.98
C GLY A 271 18.25 10.97 7.93
N SER A 272 17.86 12.25 7.88
CA SER A 272 16.49 12.70 8.16
C SER A 272 15.87 13.61 7.09
N ILE A 273 16.50 13.74 5.93
CA ILE A 273 16.00 14.59 4.84
C ILE A 273 15.49 13.73 3.70
N VAL A 274 14.21 13.90 3.37
CA VAL A 274 13.56 13.30 2.21
C VAL A 274 13.39 14.34 1.12
N THR A 275 13.74 14.01 -0.11
CA THR A 275 13.40 14.82 -1.29
C THR A 275 12.32 14.11 -2.08
N VAL A 276 11.27 14.84 -2.45
CA VAL A 276 10.16 14.34 -3.27
C VAL A 276 10.11 15.15 -4.55
N SER A 277 10.18 14.48 -5.69
CA SER A 277 10.07 15.10 -7.02
C SER A 277 8.86 14.54 -7.75
N PHE A 278 8.28 15.36 -8.63
CA PHE A 278 7.02 15.08 -9.29
C PHE A 278 7.24 14.80 -10.78
N GLY A 279 6.31 14.06 -11.38
CA GLY A 279 6.27 13.85 -12.83
C GLY A 279 5.97 15.16 -13.57
N THR A 280 6.32 15.21 -14.85
CA THR A 280 5.91 16.30 -15.75
C THR A 280 4.48 16.14 -16.21
#